data_AF-A0A1F6KK00-F1
#
_entry.id   AF-A0A1F6KK00-F1
#
_cell.length_a   1.000
_cell.length_b   1.000
_cell.length_c   1.000
_cell.angle_alpha   90.00
_cell.angle_beta   90.00
_cell.angle_gamma   90.00
#
_symmetry.space_group_name_H-M   'P 1'
#
loop_
_entity.id
_entity.type
_entity.pdbx_description
1 polymer ?
#
loop_
_entity_poly.entity_id
_entity_poly.type
_entity_poly.pdbx_seq_one_letter_code
_entity_poly.pdbx_strand_id
1 'polypeptide(L)'
;MEIEKYLEKIKREYLKTRPSEGFEKGAWQKLAKELPEQERKMPISFIVRRTVLFAVILIAFIAFGMFTLMEIAQASLPGEPLYPVKRFYENIAFTKPSTKKIKVERRGQEIIDVVKKKKEKRVLEDSLKDYKKSIEEARKKTSEKEEEELREVLEDHEKRFREIIEENSGSKFEIEEAIEINHQGQTEEIKREKVEEKIDSSGKGSGKDRITTF
;
A
#
# COMPACT_ATOMS: atom_id res chain seq x y z
N MET A 1 -62.32 -42.47 -36.37
CA MET A 1 -60.95 -43.01 -36.58
C MET A 1 -60.30 -42.54 -37.89
N GLU A 2 -61.07 -42.20 -38.93
CA GLU A 2 -60.48 -41.75 -40.22
C GLU A 2 -60.03 -40.27 -40.22
N ILE A 3 -60.75 -39.40 -39.49
CA ILE A 3 -60.45 -37.96 -39.41
C ILE A 3 -59.10 -37.72 -38.71
N GLU A 4 -58.81 -38.45 -37.64
CA GLU A 4 -57.53 -38.34 -36.92
C GLU A 4 -56.35 -38.76 -37.79
N LYS A 5 -56.48 -39.88 -38.51
CA LYS A 5 -55.45 -40.33 -39.47
C LYS A 5 -55.27 -39.33 -40.61
N TYR A 6 -56.35 -38.72 -41.09
CA TYR A 6 -56.31 -37.70 -42.14
C TYR A 6 -55.62 -36.42 -41.66
N LEU A 7 -55.94 -35.93 -40.45
CA LEU A 7 -55.29 -34.78 -39.83
C LEU A 7 -53.81 -35.03 -39.57
N GLU A 8 -53.46 -36.25 -39.12
CA GLU A 8 -52.08 -36.62 -38.88
C GLU A 8 -51.25 -36.72 -40.17
N LYS A 9 -51.89 -37.14 -41.28
CA LYS A 9 -51.30 -37.11 -42.62
C LYS A 9 -51.06 -35.68 -43.10
N ILE A 10 -52.06 -34.80 -42.98
CA ILE A 10 -51.93 -33.38 -43.35
C ILE A 10 -50.83 -32.71 -42.53
N LYS A 11 -50.78 -32.95 -41.22
CA LYS A 11 -49.74 -32.40 -40.34
C LYS A 11 -48.34 -32.83 -40.79
N ARG A 12 -48.16 -34.11 -41.12
CA ARG A 12 -46.89 -34.64 -41.64
C ARG A 12 -46.51 -34.05 -42.99
N GLU A 13 -47.47 -33.81 -43.87
CA GLU A 13 -47.23 -33.15 -45.15
C GLU A 13 -46.86 -31.67 -44.96
N TYR A 14 -47.62 -30.93 -44.14
CA TYR A 14 -47.37 -29.53 -43.82
C TYR A 14 -45.98 -29.29 -43.21
N LEU A 15 -45.52 -30.17 -42.31
CA LEU A 15 -44.19 -30.08 -41.70
C LEU A 15 -43.04 -30.37 -42.69
N LYS A 16 -43.31 -31.08 -43.80
CA LYS A 16 -42.32 -31.37 -44.85
C LYS A 16 -42.22 -30.25 -45.87
N THR A 17 -43.27 -29.44 -46.03
CA THR A 17 -43.26 -28.30 -46.94
C THR A 17 -42.40 -27.21 -46.35
N ARG A 18 -41.30 -26.84 -47.04
CA ARG A 18 -40.58 -25.63 -46.69
C ARG A 18 -41.49 -24.42 -46.92
N PRO A 19 -41.47 -23.41 -46.03
CA PRO A 19 -42.19 -22.18 -46.29
C PRO A 19 -41.72 -21.58 -47.62
N SER A 20 -42.59 -20.87 -48.33
CA SER A 20 -42.17 -20.15 -49.53
C SER A 20 -41.06 -19.15 -49.15
N GLU A 21 -40.11 -18.87 -50.06
CA GLU A 21 -38.99 -17.96 -49.75
C GLU A 21 -39.45 -16.58 -49.25
N GLY A 22 -40.61 -16.11 -49.72
CA GLY A 22 -41.22 -14.86 -49.24
C GLY A 22 -41.72 -14.94 -47.79
N PHE A 23 -42.11 -16.12 -47.32
CA PHE A 23 -42.47 -16.36 -45.92
C PHE A 23 -41.23 -16.44 -45.03
N GLU A 24 -40.18 -17.16 -45.44
CA GLU A 24 -38.94 -17.25 -44.66
C GLU A 24 -38.26 -15.89 -44.47
N LYS A 25 -38.25 -15.04 -45.51
CA LYS A 25 -37.55 -13.75 -45.48
C LYS A 25 -38.29 -12.65 -44.70
N GLY A 26 -39.61 -12.76 -44.49
CA GLY A 26 -40.39 -11.63 -43.98
C GLY A 26 -41.62 -11.94 -43.13
N ALA A 27 -42.02 -13.20 -42.99
CA ALA A 27 -43.20 -13.55 -42.20
C ALA A 27 -43.00 -13.26 -40.72
N TRP A 28 -41.82 -13.53 -40.17
CA TRP A 28 -41.50 -13.22 -38.78
C TRP A 28 -41.49 -11.71 -38.51
N GLN A 29 -41.10 -10.89 -39.48
CA GLN A 29 -41.15 -9.43 -39.37
C GLN A 29 -42.58 -8.90 -39.47
N LYS A 30 -43.43 -9.48 -40.32
CA LYS A 30 -44.86 -9.14 -40.36
C LYS A 30 -45.57 -9.56 -39.07
N LEU A 31 -45.29 -10.76 -38.58
CA LEU A 31 -45.83 -11.27 -37.32
C LEU A 31 -45.39 -10.40 -36.13
N ALA A 32 -44.12 -9.98 -36.09
CA ALA A 32 -43.60 -9.07 -35.08
C ALA A 32 -44.24 -7.67 -35.14
N LYS A 33 -44.69 -7.21 -36.31
CA LYS A 33 -45.41 -5.93 -36.48
C LYS A 33 -46.88 -6.01 -36.10
N GLU A 34 -47.51 -7.18 -36.25
CA GLU A 34 -48.92 -7.41 -35.90
C GLU A 34 -49.12 -7.86 -34.45
N LEU A 35 -48.08 -8.37 -33.81
CA LEU A 35 -48.11 -8.65 -32.38
C LEU A 35 -48.21 -7.32 -31.62
N PRO A 36 -49.19 -7.16 -30.72
CA PRO A 36 -49.27 -5.98 -29.88
C PRO A 36 -47.96 -5.89 -29.11
N GLU A 37 -47.32 -4.72 -29.17
CA GLU A 37 -46.11 -4.42 -28.43
C GLU A 37 -46.44 -4.63 -26.95
N GLN A 38 -46.12 -5.82 -26.45
CA GLN A 38 -46.32 -6.14 -25.05
C GLN A 38 -45.25 -5.31 -24.34
N GLU A 39 -45.61 -4.08 -23.99
CA GLU A 39 -44.79 -3.18 -23.20
C GLU A 39 -44.38 -3.98 -21.97
N ARG A 40 -43.17 -4.56 -21.99
CA ARG A 40 -42.52 -5.08 -20.79
C ARG A 40 -42.21 -3.84 -19.97
N LYS A 41 -43.22 -3.31 -19.29
CA LYS A 41 -43.08 -2.38 -18.19
C LYS A 41 -42.35 -3.17 -17.12
N MET A 42 -41.01 -3.21 -17.22
CA MET A 42 -40.21 -3.66 -16.10
C MET A 42 -40.64 -2.78 -14.93
N PRO A 43 -41.20 -3.37 -13.86
CA PRO A 43 -41.71 -2.55 -12.77
C PRO A 43 -40.52 -1.75 -12.26
N ILE A 44 -40.70 -0.44 -12.08
CA ILE A 44 -39.64 0.48 -11.64
C ILE A 44 -38.95 -0.07 -10.38
N SER A 45 -39.69 -0.83 -9.56
CA SER A 45 -39.18 -1.57 -8.40
C SER A 45 -38.06 -2.57 -8.72
N PHE A 46 -38.01 -3.19 -9.90
CA PHE A 46 -36.94 -4.10 -10.31
C PHE A 46 -35.65 -3.35 -10.66
N ILE A 47 -35.77 -2.21 -11.35
CA ILE A 47 -34.63 -1.35 -11.66
C ILE A 47 -34.08 -0.76 -10.36
N VAL A 48 -34.93 -0.15 -9.54
CA VAL A 48 -34.53 0.45 -8.25
C VAL A 48 -33.91 -0.58 -7.31
N ARG A 49 -34.48 -1.78 -7.18
CA ARG A 49 -33.89 -2.86 -6.36
C ARG A 49 -32.49 -3.24 -6.86
N ARG A 50 -32.30 -3.34 -8.18
CA ARG A 50 -30.98 -3.66 -8.74
C ARG A 50 -29.97 -2.55 -8.50
N THR A 51 -30.35 -1.28 -8.65
CA THR A 51 -29.46 -0.14 -8.37
C THR A 51 -29.10 -0.05 -6.89
N VAL A 52 -30.07 -0.27 -6.00
CA VAL A 52 -29.85 -0.28 -4.54
C VAL A 52 -28.95 -1.45 -4.14
N LEU A 53 -29.18 -2.66 -4.67
CA LEU A 53 -28.30 -3.80 -4.40
C LEU A 53 -26.86 -3.51 -4.85
N PHE A 54 -26.71 -2.93 -6.03
CA PHE A 54 -25.40 -2.58 -6.58
C PHE A 54 -24.71 -1.51 -5.73
N ALA A 55 -25.45 -0.49 -5.28
CA ALA A 55 -24.95 0.54 -4.37
C ALA A 55 -24.52 -0.05 -3.01
N VAL A 56 -25.30 -0.97 -2.45
CA VAL A 56 -24.96 -1.66 -1.19
C VAL A 56 -23.71 -2.51 -1.35
N ILE A 57 -23.57 -3.25 -2.46
CA ILE A 57 -22.36 -4.03 -2.76
C ILE A 57 -21.15 -3.10 -2.92
N LEU A 58 -21.30 -1.98 -3.63
CA LEU A 58 -20.23 -1.00 -3.80
C LEU A 58 -19.81 -0.39 -2.46
N ILE A 59 -20.77 0.00 -1.63
CA ILE A 59 -20.50 0.52 -0.28
C ILE A 59 -19.84 -0.54 0.58
N ALA A 60 -20.28 -1.80 0.53
CA ALA A 60 -19.62 -2.90 1.23
C ALA A 60 -18.20 -3.14 0.71
N PHE A 61 -17.97 -3.05 -0.60
CA PHE A 61 -16.64 -3.19 -1.18
C PHE A 61 -15.71 -2.03 -0.80
N ILE A 62 -16.23 -0.81 -0.71
CA ILE A 62 -15.45 0.35 -0.25
C ILE A 62 -15.21 0.22 1.26
N ALA A 63 -16.22 -0.10 2.05
CA ALA A 63 -16.12 -0.16 3.51
C ALA A 63 -15.24 -1.33 4.00
N PHE A 64 -15.41 -2.52 3.43
CA PHE A 64 -14.65 -3.72 3.82
C PHE A 64 -13.41 -3.94 2.96
N GLY A 65 -13.49 -3.69 1.65
CA GLY A 65 -12.37 -3.89 0.73
C GLY A 65 -11.25 -2.88 0.98
N MET A 66 -11.54 -1.60 1.19
CA MET A 66 -10.47 -0.62 1.46
C MET A 66 -9.81 -0.84 2.82
N PHE A 67 -10.57 -1.26 3.83
CA PHE A 67 -10.03 -1.54 5.15
C PHE A 67 -9.04 -2.72 5.12
N THR A 68 -9.44 -3.83 4.50
CA THR A 68 -8.57 -5.00 4.33
C THR A 68 -7.34 -4.69 3.46
N LEU A 69 -7.49 -3.96 2.36
CA LEU A 69 -6.36 -3.52 1.55
C LEU A 69 -5.39 -2.62 2.32
N MET A 70 -5.88 -1.78 3.24
CA MET A 70 -5.04 -0.90 4.03
C MET A 70 -4.23 -1.68 5.07
N GLU A 71 -4.81 -2.67 5.73
CA GLU A 71 -4.10 -3.56 6.65
C GLU A 71 -3.01 -4.37 5.93
N ILE A 72 -3.34 -4.94 4.76
CA ILE A 72 -2.39 -5.70 3.95
C ILE A 72 -1.27 -4.79 3.42
N ALA A 73 -1.60 -3.56 3.01
CA ALA A 73 -0.60 -2.58 2.60
C ALA A 73 0.31 -2.19 3.76
N GLN A 74 -0.21 -2.01 4.97
CA GLN A 74 0.62 -1.73 6.15
C GLN A 74 1.55 -2.89 6.53
N ALA A 75 1.12 -4.13 6.31
CA ALA A 75 1.94 -5.32 6.53
C ALA A 75 2.96 -5.60 5.41
N SER A 76 2.91 -4.85 4.30
CA SER A 76 3.76 -5.11 3.15
C SER A 76 5.23 -4.78 3.40
N LEU A 77 6.09 -5.66 2.88
CA LEU A 77 7.55 -5.55 2.92
C LEU A 77 8.13 -4.99 1.62
N PRO A 78 9.37 -4.49 1.63
CA PRO A 78 10.02 -4.06 0.39
C PRO A 78 9.95 -5.15 -0.69
N GLY A 79 9.68 -4.73 -1.93
CA GLY A 79 9.49 -5.63 -3.07
C GLY A 79 8.07 -6.21 -3.22
N GLU A 80 7.16 -6.00 -2.26
CA GLU A 80 5.77 -6.46 -2.39
C GLU A 80 4.88 -5.45 -3.15
N PRO A 81 3.82 -5.91 -3.86
CA PRO A 81 3.02 -5.05 -4.74
C PRO A 81 2.37 -3.84 -4.06
N LEU A 82 2.02 -3.95 -2.77
CA LEU A 82 1.36 -2.90 -2.01
C LEU A 82 2.34 -2.00 -1.22
N TYR A 83 3.64 -2.29 -1.30
CA TYR A 83 4.67 -1.50 -0.64
C TYR A 83 4.73 -0.04 -1.09
N PRO A 84 4.57 0.29 -2.38
CA PRO A 84 4.50 1.68 -2.81
C PRO A 84 3.33 2.44 -2.17
N VAL A 85 2.19 1.77 -1.95
CA VAL A 85 1.01 2.37 -1.31
C VAL A 85 1.28 2.63 0.18
N LYS A 86 1.92 1.68 0.87
CA LYS A 86 2.41 1.87 2.25
C LYS A 86 3.30 3.11 2.34
N ARG A 87 4.29 3.22 1.45
CA ARG A 87 5.24 4.35 1.45
C ARG A 87 4.56 5.68 1.16
N PHE A 88 3.60 5.72 0.25
CA PHE A 88 2.83 6.93 -0.02
C PHE A 88 2.07 7.40 1.23
N TYR A 89 1.38 6.49 1.91
CA TYR A 89 0.66 6.81 3.14
C TYR A 89 1.60 7.30 4.25
N GLU A 90 2.71 6.59 4.47
CA GLU A 90 3.70 6.93 5.49
C GLU A 90 4.39 8.28 5.23
N ASN A 91 4.65 8.62 3.97
CA ASN A 91 5.21 9.92 3.60
C ASN A 91 4.26 11.09 3.92
N ILE A 92 2.95 10.86 3.91
CA ILE A 92 1.95 11.87 4.29
C ILE A 92 1.78 11.90 5.81
N ALA A 93 1.65 10.73 6.43
CA ALA A 93 1.39 10.60 7.86
C ALA A 93 2.57 11.03 8.73
N PHE A 94 3.81 10.82 8.29
CA PHE A 94 5.02 11.02 9.09
C PHE A 94 5.80 12.29 8.72
N THR A 95 5.09 13.35 8.34
CA THR A 95 5.69 14.65 7.99
C THR A 95 6.11 15.46 9.22
N LYS A 96 5.58 15.15 10.42
CA LYS A 96 5.82 15.91 11.65
C LYS A 96 7.04 15.38 12.43
N PRO A 97 7.81 16.23 13.12
CA PRO A 97 8.96 15.80 13.94
C PRO A 97 8.62 14.70 14.96
N SER A 98 7.50 14.86 15.68
CA SER A 98 7.01 13.89 16.67
C SER A 98 6.66 12.51 16.09
N THR A 99 6.51 12.40 14.77
CA THR A 99 6.18 11.14 14.09
C THR A 99 7.38 10.42 13.49
N LYS A 100 8.57 11.04 13.54
CA LYS A 100 9.80 10.44 13.01
C LYS A 100 10.23 9.19 13.80
N LYS A 101 10.04 9.19 15.13
CA LYS A 101 10.24 8.00 15.98
C LYS A 101 9.44 6.80 15.50
N ILE A 102 8.15 7.02 15.20
CA ILE A 102 7.24 5.98 14.70
C ILE A 102 7.73 5.42 13.35
N LYS A 103 8.28 6.29 12.50
CA LYS A 103 8.88 5.89 11.23
C LYS A 103 10.10 4.99 11.46
N VAL A 104 11.00 5.33 12.40
CA VAL A 104 12.17 4.51 12.75
C VAL A 104 11.73 3.15 13.30
N GLU A 105 10.81 3.12 14.26
CA GLU A 105 10.24 1.88 14.83
C GLU A 105 9.72 0.95 13.72
N ARG A 106 8.92 1.50 12.78
CA ARG A 106 8.38 0.70 11.67
C ARG A 106 9.46 0.13 10.77
N ARG A 107 10.55 0.86 10.51
CA ARG A 107 11.67 0.36 9.70
C ARG A 107 12.48 -0.71 10.42
N GLY A 108 12.67 -0.58 11.73
CA GLY A 108 13.29 -1.64 12.53
C GLY A 108 12.46 -2.93 12.48
N GLN A 109 11.14 -2.80 12.64
CA GLN A 109 10.23 -3.94 12.52
C GLN A 109 10.20 -4.57 11.12
N GLU A 110 10.36 -3.78 10.05
CA GLU A 110 10.47 -4.32 8.68
C GLU A 110 11.69 -5.25 8.53
N ILE A 111 12.85 -4.90 9.11
CA ILE A 111 14.04 -5.76 9.11
C ILE A 111 13.74 -7.09 9.83
N ILE A 112 13.13 -7.01 11.01
CA ILE A 112 12.72 -8.18 11.79
C ILE A 112 11.81 -9.09 10.98
N ASP A 113 10.79 -8.52 10.34
CA ASP A 113 9.80 -9.26 9.57
C ASP A 113 10.40 -9.89 8.31
N VAL A 114 11.32 -9.21 7.64
CA VAL A 114 12.05 -9.72 6.47
C VAL A 114 12.87 -10.96 6.86
N VAL A 115 13.58 -10.90 7.99
CA VAL A 115 14.38 -12.03 8.49
C VAL A 115 13.49 -13.19 8.94
N LYS A 116 12.42 -12.92 9.71
CA LYS A 116 11.49 -13.95 10.18
C LYS A 116 10.76 -14.64 9.02
N LYS A 117 10.38 -13.89 7.99
CA LYS A 117 9.72 -14.42 6.78
C LYS A 117 10.71 -15.02 5.77
N LYS A 118 12.02 -15.04 6.06
CA LYS A 118 13.09 -15.58 5.20
C LYS A 118 13.01 -15.05 3.76
N LYS A 119 12.76 -13.75 3.63
CA LYS A 119 12.70 -13.08 2.33
C LYS A 119 14.10 -13.01 1.69
N GLU A 120 14.14 -12.68 0.41
CA GLU A 120 15.39 -12.59 -0.35
C GLU A 120 16.34 -11.52 0.24
N LYS A 121 17.65 -11.77 0.13
CA LYS A 121 18.69 -10.85 0.62
C LYS A 121 18.54 -9.41 0.12
N ARG A 122 18.13 -9.22 -1.14
CA ARG A 122 17.88 -7.88 -1.70
C ARG A 122 16.80 -7.10 -0.94
N VAL A 123 15.76 -7.79 -0.47
CA VAL A 123 14.69 -7.17 0.33
C VAL A 123 15.23 -6.71 1.69
N LEU A 124 16.14 -7.47 2.28
CA LEU A 124 16.82 -7.12 3.53
C LEU A 124 17.74 -5.90 3.35
N GLU A 125 18.52 -5.86 2.28
CA GLU A 125 19.36 -4.70 1.93
C GLU A 125 18.52 -3.43 1.72
N ASP A 126 17.37 -3.54 1.04
CA ASP A 126 16.44 -2.42 0.87
C ASP A 126 15.85 -1.95 2.22
N SER A 127 15.47 -2.89 3.09
CA SER A 127 15.02 -2.59 4.46
C SER A 127 16.08 -1.89 5.30
N LEU A 128 17.35 -2.33 5.23
CA LEU A 128 18.48 -1.71 5.94
C LEU A 128 18.73 -0.28 5.46
N LYS A 129 18.71 -0.07 4.15
CA LYS A 129 18.86 1.27 3.56
C LYS A 129 17.75 2.22 4.00
N ASP A 130 16.52 1.74 4.01
CA ASP A 130 15.36 2.51 4.47
C ASP A 130 15.43 2.82 5.97
N TYR A 131 15.91 1.87 6.77
CA TYR A 131 16.13 2.03 8.21
C TYR A 131 17.20 3.10 8.49
N LYS A 132 18.37 3.01 7.84
CA LYS A 132 19.43 4.02 7.95
C LYS A 132 18.93 5.42 7.61
N LYS A 133 18.22 5.56 6.49
CA LYS A 133 17.65 6.85 6.07
C LYS A 133 16.66 7.40 7.09
N SER A 134 15.84 6.53 7.70
CA SER A 134 14.87 6.96 8.71
C SER A 134 15.54 7.49 9.98
N ILE A 135 16.67 6.88 10.40
CA ILE A 135 17.45 7.35 11.54
C ILE A 135 18.11 8.69 11.23
N GLU A 136 18.73 8.83 10.06
CA GLU A 136 19.34 10.10 9.62
C GLU A 136 18.31 11.25 9.56
N GLU A 137 17.09 10.96 9.10
CA GLU A 137 15.98 11.94 9.10
C GLU A 137 15.47 12.25 10.51
N ALA A 138 15.41 11.23 11.38
CA ALA A 138 14.97 11.33 12.77
C ALA A 138 15.94 12.11 13.65
N ARG A 139 17.23 12.15 13.33
CA ARG A 139 18.24 12.98 14.03
C ARG A 139 18.29 14.42 13.51
N LYS A 140 17.82 14.68 12.28
CA LYS A 140 17.81 16.04 11.73
C LYS A 140 16.72 16.89 12.39
N LYS A 141 17.13 17.89 13.17
CA LYS A 141 16.26 18.88 13.84
C LYS A 141 15.37 18.26 14.92
N THR A 142 16.03 17.72 15.94
CA THR A 142 15.41 16.96 17.02
C THR A 142 15.70 17.68 18.32
N SER A 143 14.68 17.86 19.16
CA SER A 143 14.88 18.37 20.51
C SER A 143 15.53 17.30 21.40
N GLU A 144 16.21 17.71 22.48
CA GLU A 144 16.86 16.79 23.44
C GLU A 144 15.90 15.68 23.94
N LYS A 145 14.62 16.03 24.16
CA LYS A 145 13.60 15.05 24.54
C LYS A 145 13.29 14.03 23.42
N GLU A 146 13.19 14.50 22.18
CA GLU A 146 12.93 13.61 21.03
C GLU A 146 14.16 12.74 20.71
N GLU A 147 15.35 13.19 21.06
CA GLU A 147 16.59 12.45 20.92
C GLU A 147 16.69 11.30 21.93
N GLU A 148 16.34 11.57 23.19
CA GLU A 148 16.26 10.52 24.22
C GLU A 148 15.21 9.46 23.85
N GLU A 149 14.04 9.91 23.39
CA GLU A 149 12.98 9.01 22.91
C GLU A 149 13.41 8.20 21.68
N LEU A 150 14.25 8.76 20.80
CA LEU A 150 14.83 8.03 19.67
C LEU A 150 15.86 7.01 20.15
N ARG A 151 16.69 7.36 21.13
CA ARG A 151 17.69 6.48 21.71
C ARG A 151 17.06 5.24 22.33
N GLU A 152 15.97 5.40 23.09
CA GLU A 152 15.21 4.27 23.65
C GLU A 152 14.77 3.28 22.55
N VAL A 153 14.31 3.79 21.40
CA VAL A 153 13.90 2.94 20.27
C VAL A 153 15.09 2.23 19.63
N LEU A 154 16.22 2.91 19.48
CA LEU A 154 17.43 2.29 18.92
C LEU A 154 18.00 1.20 19.85
N GLU A 155 17.94 1.40 21.17
CA GLU A 155 18.35 0.40 22.15
C GLU A 155 17.41 -0.82 22.16
N ASP A 156 16.09 -0.60 22.04
CA ASP A 156 15.12 -1.70 21.91
C ASP A 156 15.31 -2.50 20.61
N HIS A 157 15.53 -1.82 19.48
CA HIS A 157 15.86 -2.48 18.22
C HIS A 157 17.15 -3.30 18.32
N GLU A 158 18.20 -2.78 18.97
CA GLU A 158 19.44 -3.54 19.15
C GLU A 158 19.19 -4.85 19.92
N LYS A 159 18.37 -4.82 20.98
CA LYS A 159 17.99 -6.04 21.72
C LYS A 159 17.25 -7.03 20.81
N ARG A 160 16.21 -6.58 20.11
CA ARG A 160 15.42 -7.43 19.19
C ARG A 160 16.28 -8.00 18.05
N PHE A 161 17.21 -7.21 17.52
CA PHE A 161 18.15 -7.66 16.49
C PHE A 161 19.09 -8.74 17.00
N ARG A 162 19.61 -8.60 18.22
CA ARG A 162 20.44 -9.64 18.86
C ARG A 162 19.65 -10.93 19.08
N GLU A 163 18.41 -10.85 19.55
CA GLU A 163 17.52 -12.02 19.70
C GLU A 163 17.31 -12.74 18.36
N ILE A 164 17.08 -12.00 17.27
CA ILE A 164 16.85 -12.60 15.95
C ILE A 164 18.14 -13.21 15.36
N ILE A 165 19.32 -12.66 15.67
CA ILE A 165 20.59 -13.28 15.30
C ILE A 165 20.73 -14.66 15.95
N GLU A 166 20.33 -14.79 17.21
CA GLU A 166 20.35 -16.06 17.95
C GLU A 166 19.36 -17.07 17.35
N GLU A 167 18.16 -16.61 16.95
CA GLU A 167 17.14 -17.46 16.33
C GLU A 167 17.44 -17.81 14.86
N ASN A 168 18.19 -16.97 14.14
CA ASN A 168 18.34 -17.06 12.68
C ASN A 168 19.74 -16.61 12.21
N SER A 169 20.71 -17.51 12.34
CA SER A 169 22.13 -17.25 12.04
C SER A 169 22.43 -16.92 10.57
N GLY A 170 21.50 -17.18 9.65
CA GLY A 170 21.70 -16.99 8.20
C GLY A 170 21.76 -15.54 7.73
N SER A 171 21.27 -14.59 8.54
CA SER A 171 21.27 -13.15 8.24
C SER A 171 22.08 -12.34 9.25
N LYS A 172 23.00 -12.99 9.96
CA LYS A 172 23.77 -12.38 11.05
C LYS A 172 24.54 -11.14 10.59
N PHE A 173 25.20 -11.20 9.44
CA PHE A 173 26.00 -10.10 8.92
C PHE A 173 25.15 -8.86 8.63
N GLU A 174 24.01 -9.05 7.97
CA GLU A 174 23.07 -7.98 7.63
C GLU A 174 22.40 -7.38 8.87
N ILE A 175 22.13 -8.18 9.91
CA ILE A 175 21.56 -7.68 11.16
C ILE A 175 22.63 -6.95 12.00
N GLU A 176 23.89 -7.41 11.97
CA GLU A 176 25.02 -6.69 12.56
C GLU A 176 25.21 -5.31 11.90
N GLU A 177 25.01 -5.19 10.59
CA GLU A 177 24.96 -3.89 9.90
C GLU A 177 23.84 -2.99 10.44
N ALA A 178 22.65 -3.53 10.73
CA ALA A 178 21.55 -2.78 11.35
C ALA A 178 21.92 -2.23 12.74
N ILE A 179 22.64 -3.04 13.53
CA ILE A 179 23.15 -2.62 14.84
C ILE A 179 24.22 -1.53 14.66
N GLU A 180 25.13 -1.68 13.70
CA GLU A 180 26.16 -0.67 13.40
C GLU A 180 25.53 0.67 13.00
N ILE A 181 24.44 0.66 12.23
CA ILE A 181 23.69 1.86 11.86
C ILE A 181 23.13 2.59 13.10
N ASN A 182 22.70 1.87 14.15
CA ASN A 182 22.26 2.49 15.41
C ASN A 182 23.40 3.30 16.05
N HIS A 183 24.62 2.76 16.01
CA HIS A 183 25.83 3.32 16.63
C HIS A 183 26.51 4.41 15.80
N GLN A 184 26.55 4.29 14.47
CA GLN A 184 27.24 5.25 13.58
C GLN A 184 26.72 6.68 13.73
N GLY A 185 25.44 6.88 14.07
CA GLY A 185 24.91 8.21 14.28
C GLY A 185 25.46 8.93 15.53
N GLN A 186 25.92 8.21 16.56
CA GLN A 186 26.56 8.84 17.74
C GLN A 186 27.95 9.43 17.41
N THR A 187 28.62 8.91 16.37
CA THR A 187 30.02 9.28 16.08
C THR A 187 30.12 10.57 15.24
N GLU A 188 29.11 10.90 14.44
CA GLU A 188 29.06 12.16 13.67
C GLU A 188 28.57 13.36 14.50
N GLU A 189 27.82 13.11 15.57
CA GLU A 189 27.35 14.13 16.53
C GLU A 189 28.52 14.70 17.36
N ILE A 190 29.40 13.82 17.87
CA ILE A 190 30.64 14.19 18.58
C ILE A 190 31.61 14.99 17.68
N LYS A 191 31.61 14.73 16.36
CA LYS A 191 32.41 15.53 15.41
C LYS A 191 31.80 16.90 15.15
N ARG A 192 30.48 17.05 15.17
CA ARG A 192 29.80 18.35 14.97
C ARG A 192 29.94 19.25 16.21
N GLU A 193 29.75 18.70 17.41
CA GLU A 193 29.98 19.44 18.66
C GLU A 193 31.43 19.92 18.80
N LYS A 194 32.42 19.06 18.49
CA LYS A 194 33.84 19.47 18.51
C LYS A 194 34.22 20.51 17.47
N VAL A 195 33.46 20.64 16.38
CA VAL A 195 33.69 21.66 15.36
C VAL A 195 33.05 22.98 15.77
N GLU A 196 31.84 22.97 16.36
CA GLU A 196 31.20 24.18 16.88
C GLU A 196 31.92 24.75 18.12
N GLU A 197 32.39 23.90 19.05
CA GLU A 197 33.16 24.34 20.23
C GLU A 197 34.52 24.96 19.82
N LYS A 198 35.15 24.46 18.75
CA LYS A 198 36.38 25.06 18.18
C LYS A 198 36.15 26.41 17.50
N ILE A 199 34.96 26.65 16.96
CA ILE A 199 34.62 27.92 16.28
C ILE A 199 34.37 29.00 17.34
N ASP A 200 33.70 28.67 18.44
CA ASP A 200 33.43 29.63 19.53
C ASP A 200 34.66 29.93 20.39
N SER A 201 35.60 28.98 20.56
CA SER A 201 36.86 29.24 21.27
C SER A 201 37.88 30.06 20.45
N SER A 202 37.69 30.21 19.14
CA SER A 202 38.57 30.97 18.23
C SER A 202 38.16 32.44 18.05
N GLY A 203 37.02 32.88 18.61
CA GLY A 203 36.43 34.20 18.38
C GLY A 203 36.70 35.28 19.45
N LYS A 204 37.58 35.03 20.42
CA LYS A 204 37.96 36.03 21.45
C LYS A 204 39.48 36.22 21.49
N GLY A 205 39.99 37.07 20.60
CA GLY A 205 41.41 37.42 20.62
C GLY A 205 41.77 38.58 19.70
N SER A 206 41.84 39.77 20.28
CA SER A 206 42.65 40.92 19.85
C SER A 206 42.06 41.87 18.79
N GLY A 207 42.02 43.16 19.15
CA GLY A 207 41.70 44.24 18.20
C GLY A 207 41.08 45.52 18.79
N LYS A 208 41.26 45.84 20.07
CA LYS A 208 41.03 47.20 20.59
C LYS A 208 42.36 47.77 21.07
N ASP A 209 42.91 48.71 20.32
CA ASP A 209 43.58 49.92 20.84
C ASP A 209 43.76 50.93 19.68
N ARG A 210 42.99 52.04 19.71
CA ARG A 210 43.40 53.45 19.93
C ARG A 210 43.98 54.13 18.68
N ILE A 211 43.24 55.03 18.02
CA ILE A 211 43.14 56.51 18.25
C ILE A 211 44.49 57.24 18.05
N THR A 212 44.62 58.06 17.00
CA THR A 212 44.82 59.55 17.04
C THR A 212 45.10 60.13 15.64
N THR A 213 44.29 61.13 15.28
CA THR A 213 44.63 62.45 14.68
C THR A 213 45.92 62.60 13.84
N PHE A 214 45.81 62.92 12.54
CA PHE A 214 45.86 64.27 11.93
C PHE A 214 45.54 64.16 10.44
#